data_AF-A0A3C1PTR1-F1
#
_entry.id   AF-A0A3C1PTR1-F1
#
_cell.length_a   1.000
_cell.length_b   1.000
_cell.length_c   1.000
_cell.angle_alpha   90.00
_cell.angle_beta   90.00
_cell.angle_gamma   90.00
#
_symmetry.space_group_name_H-M   'P 1'
#
loop_
_entity.id
_entity.type
_entity.pdbx_description
1 polymer ?
#
loop_
_entity_poly.entity_id
_entity_poly.type
_entity_poly.pdbx_seq_one_letter_code
_entity_poly.pdbx_strand_id
1 'polypeptide(L)'
;LRDALRRAENNDTGWCERVQMKCADSLDLMSHVSHGVVYIDPMFPKDRKTAPSLSMQVLHTLGGTTEKPERLLDAALDSGAARVVVKRPIKADFLAGRVPSSQVMGKTVRFDLYPRRKLTDEDSHPHQGLIDG
;
A
#
# COMPACT_ATOMS: atom_id res chain seq x y z
N LEU A 1 0.27 0.78 16.03
CA LEU A 1 -0.74 1.38 15.13
C LEU A 1 -2.08 1.61 15.81
N ARG A 2 -2.73 0.59 16.39
CA ARG A 2 -3.99 0.75 17.17
C ARG A 2 -3.93 1.86 18.22
N ASP A 3 -2.84 1.91 18.98
CA ASP A 3 -2.63 2.96 19.98
C ASP A 3 -2.49 4.37 19.36
N ALA A 4 -1.91 4.49 18.17
CA ALA A 4 -1.81 5.77 17.47
C ALA A 4 -3.18 6.25 16.96
N LEU A 5 -4.02 5.35 16.44
CA LEU A 5 -5.40 5.66 16.05
C LEU A 5 -6.24 6.09 17.25
N ARG A 6 -6.15 5.35 18.37
CA ARG A 6 -6.80 5.72 19.63
C ARG A 6 -6.39 7.12 20.10
N ARG A 7 -5.10 7.48 19.98
CA ARG A 7 -4.63 8.83 20.32
C ARG A 7 -5.14 9.89 19.35
N ALA A 8 -5.26 9.58 18.07
CA ALA A 8 -5.75 10.50 17.05
C ALA A 8 -7.27 10.80 17.19
N GLU A 9 -8.07 9.79 17.56
CA GLU A 9 -9.50 9.95 17.90
C GLU A 9 -9.71 10.93 19.06
N ASN A 10 -8.85 10.87 20.08
CA ASN A 10 -8.91 11.77 21.23
C ASN A 10 -8.52 13.23 20.92
N ASN A 11 -8.01 13.52 19.72
CA ASN A 11 -7.58 14.86 19.30
C ASN A 11 -8.53 15.50 18.25
N ASP A 12 -9.73 14.95 18.06
CA ASP A 12 -10.79 15.45 17.15
C ASP A 12 -10.28 15.85 15.76
N THR A 13 -9.48 14.96 15.17
CA THR A 13 -8.97 15.18 13.83
C THR A 13 -9.93 14.54 12.82
N GLY A 14 -10.72 15.36 12.10
CA GLY A 14 -11.79 14.91 11.18
C GLY A 14 -11.37 14.05 9.97
N TRP A 15 -10.14 13.53 9.95
CA TRP A 15 -9.67 12.49 9.02
C TRP A 15 -9.67 11.10 9.63
N CYS A 16 -9.75 10.96 10.96
CA CYS A 16 -9.71 9.65 11.63
C CYS A 16 -10.85 8.73 11.17
N GLU A 17 -12.04 9.28 10.95
CA GLU A 17 -13.21 8.55 10.43
C GLU A 17 -12.98 7.98 9.01
N ARG A 18 -12.01 8.52 8.27
CA ARG A 18 -11.63 8.07 6.92
C ARG A 18 -10.53 7.01 6.92
N VAL A 19 -9.98 6.64 8.09
CA VAL A 19 -8.89 5.66 8.21
C VAL A 19 -9.38 4.45 9.00
N GLN A 20 -9.52 3.34 8.30
CA GLN A 20 -9.87 2.05 8.90
C GLN A 20 -8.65 1.13 8.86
N MET A 21 -8.36 0.47 9.98
CA MET A 21 -7.26 -0.49 10.09
C MET A 21 -7.81 -1.91 10.15
N LYS A 22 -7.39 -2.77 9.21
CA LYS A 22 -7.70 -4.21 9.21
C LYS A 22 -6.44 -5.02 9.46
N CYS A 23 -6.51 -6.00 10.37
CA CYS A 23 -5.41 -6.91 10.68
C CYS A 23 -5.69 -8.24 9.97
N ALA A 24 -5.29 -8.34 8.71
CA ALA A 24 -5.46 -9.52 7.88
C ALA A 24 -4.31 -9.61 6.85
N ASP A 25 -4.17 -10.75 6.18
CA ASP A 25 -3.30 -10.82 5.00
C ASP A 25 -3.92 -9.95 3.90
N SER A 26 -3.10 -9.08 3.29
CA SER A 26 -3.56 -8.20 2.23
C SER A 26 -4.01 -8.99 0.99
N LEU A 27 -3.44 -10.17 0.74
CA LEU A 27 -3.85 -11.05 -0.36
C LEU A 27 -5.31 -11.48 -0.23
N ASP A 28 -5.75 -11.80 0.99
CA ASP A 28 -7.14 -12.22 1.27
C ASP A 28 -8.12 -11.06 1.11
N LEU A 29 -7.66 -9.82 1.33
CA LEU A 29 -8.48 -8.63 1.19
C LEU A 29 -8.63 -8.15 -0.26
N MET A 30 -7.67 -8.46 -1.16
CA MET A 30 -7.69 -7.93 -2.53
C MET A 30 -8.94 -8.34 -3.31
N SER A 31 -9.48 -9.55 -3.10
CA SER A 31 -10.70 -10.02 -3.76
C SER A 31 -11.95 -9.22 -3.38
N HIS A 32 -11.91 -8.51 -2.25
CA HIS A 32 -12.99 -7.69 -1.73
C HIS A 32 -12.91 -6.23 -2.19
N VAL A 33 -11.83 -5.84 -2.88
CA VAL A 33 -11.66 -4.49 -3.42
C VAL A 33 -12.44 -4.39 -4.74
N SER A 34 -13.50 -3.58 -4.75
CA SER A 34 -14.40 -3.42 -5.91
C SER A 34 -14.26 -2.08 -6.64
N HIS A 35 -13.63 -1.08 -6.03
CA HIS A 35 -13.45 0.26 -6.58
C HIS A 35 -12.19 0.93 -6.00
N GLY A 36 -11.92 2.17 -6.35
CA GLY A 36 -10.90 2.98 -5.69
C GLY A 36 -9.49 2.73 -6.19
N VAL A 37 -8.51 2.96 -5.31
CA VAL A 37 -7.08 2.88 -5.60
C VAL A 37 -6.40 1.99 -4.58
N VAL A 38 -5.67 0.98 -5.04
CA VAL A 38 -4.81 0.16 -4.18
C VAL A 38 -3.42 0.76 -4.17
N TYR A 39 -2.90 1.02 -2.97
CA TYR A 39 -1.55 1.52 -2.75
C TYR A 39 -0.68 0.43 -2.09
N ILE A 40 0.46 0.13 -2.69
CA ILE A 40 1.40 -0.89 -2.23
C ILE A 40 2.76 -0.23 -1.95
N ASP A 41 3.25 -0.38 -0.72
CA ASP A 41 4.59 0.04 -0.30
C ASP A 41 5.30 -1.17 0.33
N PRO A 42 5.90 -2.05 -0.48
CA PRO A 42 6.61 -3.23 0.02
C PRO A 42 7.81 -2.81 0.87
N MET A 43 8.13 -3.56 1.92
CA MET A 43 9.39 -3.32 2.61
C MET A 43 10.54 -3.86 1.77
N PHE A 44 11.25 -2.95 1.10
CA PHE A 44 12.43 -3.35 0.33
C PHE A 44 13.62 -3.62 1.25
N PRO A 45 14.33 -4.76 1.08
CA PRO A 45 15.67 -4.87 1.60
C PRO A 45 16.50 -3.79 0.94
N LYS A 46 17.09 -2.91 1.77
CA LYS A 46 17.94 -1.85 1.25
C LYS A 46 19.39 -2.26 1.41
N ASP A 47 20.09 -2.36 0.29
CA ASP A 47 21.55 -2.27 0.26
C ASP A 47 21.94 -0.81 0.53
N ARG A 48 21.96 -0.43 1.81
CA ARG A 48 22.47 0.87 2.24
C ARG A 48 23.87 0.72 2.79
N LYS A 49 24.76 1.63 2.38
CA LYS A 49 26.11 1.78 2.96
C LYS A 49 26.10 2.19 4.44
N THR A 50 24.97 2.70 4.93
CA THR A 50 24.78 3.13 6.32
C THR A 50 23.65 2.36 6.98
N ALA A 51 23.84 2.01 8.25
CA ALA A 51 22.83 1.29 9.03
C ALA A 51 21.50 2.08 9.07
N PRO A 52 20.34 1.40 8.95
CA PRO A 52 19.04 2.04 9.15
C PRO A 52 18.94 2.64 10.55
N SER A 53 18.01 3.57 10.77
CA SER A 53 17.68 4.00 12.14
C SER A 53 17.21 2.79 12.97
N LEU A 54 17.43 2.83 14.28
CA LEU A 54 17.02 1.75 15.18
C LEU A 54 15.53 1.38 15.01
N SER A 55 14.67 2.39 14.84
CA SER A 55 13.25 2.22 14.57
C SER A 55 12.96 1.39 13.32
N MET A 56 13.73 1.61 12.25
CA MET A 56 13.63 0.84 11.01
C MET A 56 14.19 -0.56 11.16
N GLN A 57 15.29 -0.73 11.91
CA GLN A 57 15.84 -2.06 12.19
C GLN A 57 14.83 -2.92 12.96
N VAL A 58 14.20 -2.36 14.00
CA VAL A 58 13.13 -3.04 14.75
C VAL A 58 11.96 -3.40 13.83
N LEU A 59 11.54 -2.49 12.95
CA LEU A 59 10.44 -2.75 12.01
C LEU A 59 10.78 -3.88 11.03
N HIS A 60 12.01 -3.91 10.50
CA HIS A 60 12.48 -4.98 9.63
C HIS A 60 12.51 -6.34 10.34
N THR A 61 12.94 -6.39 11.62
CA THR A 61 12.93 -7.63 12.41
C THR A 61 11.51 -8.14 12.65
N LEU A 62 10.54 -7.24 12.82
CA LEU A 62 9.13 -7.60 13.02
C LEU A 62 8.40 -8.00 11.72
N GLY A 63 8.93 -7.58 10.56
CA GLY A 63 8.29 -7.72 9.24
C GLY A 63 8.12 -9.15 8.71
N GLY A 64 8.81 -10.13 9.30
CA GLY A 64 8.82 -11.50 8.79
C GLY A 64 9.51 -11.62 7.42
N THR A 65 9.88 -12.85 7.04
CA THR A 65 10.66 -13.17 5.83
C THR A 65 9.81 -13.57 4.63
N THR A 66 8.48 -13.47 4.72
CA THR A 66 7.53 -14.04 3.75
C THR A 66 6.74 -12.98 2.98
N GLU A 67 7.29 -11.79 2.76
CA GLU A 67 6.66 -10.84 1.84
C GLU A 67 6.70 -11.41 0.42
N LYS A 68 5.53 -11.60 -0.21
CA LYS A 68 5.38 -11.98 -1.62
C LYS A 68 4.81 -10.80 -2.40
N PRO A 69 5.57 -9.69 -2.54
CA PRO A 69 5.03 -8.45 -3.10
C PRO A 69 4.62 -8.60 -4.57
N GLU A 70 5.20 -9.58 -5.29
CA GLU A 70 4.79 -9.94 -6.64
C GLU A 70 3.35 -10.46 -6.67
N ARG A 71 3.02 -11.42 -5.79
CA ARG A 71 1.65 -11.95 -5.66
C ARG A 71 0.65 -10.87 -5.25
N LEU A 72 1.09 -9.93 -4.41
CA LEU A 72 0.25 -8.82 -3.99
C LEU A 72 -0.03 -7.85 -5.15
N LEU A 73 0.96 -7.58 -6.00
CA LEU A 73 0.75 -6.79 -7.20
C LEU A 73 -0.24 -7.46 -8.15
N ASP A 74 -0.08 -8.76 -8.41
CA ASP A 74 -1.00 -9.48 -9.29
C ASP A 74 -2.43 -9.48 -8.72
N ALA A 75 -2.60 -9.79 -7.44
CA ALA A 75 -3.91 -9.76 -6.78
C ALA A 75 -4.55 -8.36 -6.80
N ALA A 76 -3.76 -7.31 -6.62
CA ALA A 76 -4.25 -5.93 -6.70
C ALA A 76 -4.67 -5.56 -8.13
N LEU A 77 -3.94 -6.02 -9.14
CA LEU A 77 -4.30 -5.79 -10.54
C LEU A 77 -5.55 -6.58 -10.95
N ASP A 78 -5.79 -7.75 -10.37
CA ASP A 78 -6.97 -8.57 -10.63
C ASP A 78 -8.22 -8.12 -9.85
N SER A 79 -8.05 -7.22 -8.87
CA SER A 79 -9.15 -6.63 -8.12
C SER A 79 -10.01 -5.67 -8.95
N GLY A 80 -11.10 -5.18 -8.36
CA GLY A 80 -11.95 -4.11 -8.92
C GLY A 80 -11.36 -2.70 -8.81
N ALA A 81 -10.13 -2.55 -8.30
CA ALA A 81 -9.48 -1.26 -8.18
C ALA A 81 -9.35 -0.57 -9.56
N ALA A 82 -9.68 0.72 -9.61
CA ALA A 82 -9.52 1.53 -10.81
C ALA A 82 -8.05 1.78 -11.13
N ARG A 83 -7.19 1.75 -10.11
CA ARG A 83 -5.74 1.94 -10.23
C ARG A 83 -4.98 1.23 -9.12
N VAL A 84 -3.82 0.68 -9.47
CA VAL A 84 -2.82 0.23 -8.50
C VAL A 84 -1.62 1.17 -8.54
N VAL A 85 -1.11 1.56 -7.37
CA VAL A 85 0.03 2.45 -7.20
C VAL A 85 1.08 1.73 -6.36
N VAL A 86 2.29 1.60 -6.88
CA VAL A 86 3.40 0.96 -6.16
C VAL A 86 4.47 1.99 -5.86
N LYS A 87 4.82 2.16 -4.58
CA LYS A 87 5.94 3.01 -4.18
C LYS A 87 7.26 2.24 -4.35
N ARG A 88 8.24 2.88 -4.99
CA ARG A 88 9.57 2.30 -5.24
C ARG A 88 10.68 3.33 -4.99
N PRO A 89 11.88 2.91 -4.55
CA PRO A 89 13.08 3.73 -4.71
C PRO A 89 13.33 4.04 -6.19
N ILE A 90 13.85 5.24 -6.52
CA ILE A 90 14.06 5.67 -7.91
C ILE A 90 14.91 4.69 -8.74
N LYS A 91 15.87 4.02 -8.10
CA LYS A 91 16.81 3.09 -8.76
C LYS A 91 16.40 1.63 -8.66
N ALA A 92 15.32 1.30 -7.97
CA ALA A 92 14.87 -0.07 -7.86
C ALA A 92 14.23 -0.52 -9.19
N ASP A 93 14.32 -1.79 -9.52
CA ASP A 93 13.58 -2.35 -10.66
C ASP A 93 12.07 -2.21 -10.46
N PHE A 94 11.29 -2.52 -11.48
CA PHE A 94 9.84 -2.61 -11.32
C PHE A 94 9.46 -3.83 -10.50
N LEU A 95 8.38 -3.70 -9.72
CA LEU A 95 7.89 -4.82 -8.92
C LEU A 95 7.44 -5.96 -9.85
N ALA A 96 7.89 -7.19 -9.60
CA ALA A 96 7.67 -8.35 -10.46
C ALA A 96 8.12 -8.16 -11.93
N GLY A 97 9.04 -7.22 -12.19
CA GLY A 97 9.44 -6.87 -13.57
C GLY A 97 8.33 -6.24 -14.42
N ARG A 98 7.18 -5.90 -13.83
CA ARG A 98 6.02 -5.38 -14.56
C ARG A 98 6.19 -3.90 -14.82
N VAL A 99 6.23 -3.49 -16.09
CA VAL A 99 6.38 -2.08 -16.47
C VAL A 99 5.08 -1.30 -16.17
N PRO A 100 5.11 -0.20 -15.40
CA PRO A 100 3.94 0.64 -15.17
C PRO A 100 3.57 1.46 -16.41
N SER A 101 2.31 1.86 -16.55
CA SER A 101 1.88 2.70 -17.67
C SER A 101 2.40 4.13 -17.56
N SER A 102 2.64 4.61 -16.34
CA SER A 102 3.25 5.90 -16.08
C SER A 102 3.89 5.91 -14.69
N GLN A 103 4.69 6.94 -14.42
CA GLN A 103 5.40 7.08 -13.16
C GLN A 103 5.31 8.51 -12.65
N VAL A 104 5.17 8.67 -11.32
CA VAL A 104 5.33 9.96 -10.65
C VAL A 104 6.68 9.97 -9.94
N MET A 105 7.59 10.83 -10.40
CA MET A 105 8.95 10.90 -9.89
C MET A 105 9.06 11.87 -8.72
N GLY A 106 9.56 11.39 -7.58
CA GLY A 106 9.98 12.23 -6.46
C GLY A 106 11.50 12.39 -6.41
N LYS A 107 12.03 12.85 -5.27
CA LYS A 107 13.49 13.03 -5.06
C LYS A 107 14.23 11.73 -4.71
N THR A 108 13.58 10.84 -3.97
CA THR A 108 14.18 9.59 -3.46
C THR A 108 13.34 8.35 -3.77
N VAL A 109 12.03 8.56 -3.97
CA VAL A 109 11.06 7.54 -4.34
C VAL A 109 10.34 7.95 -5.61
N ARG A 110 9.79 6.97 -6.31
CA ARG A 110 8.85 7.14 -7.41
C ARG A 110 7.60 6.32 -7.11
N PHE A 111 6.50 6.65 -7.78
CA PHE A 111 5.26 5.90 -7.74
C PHE A 111 4.98 5.33 -9.13
N ASP A 112 5.00 4.01 -9.23
CA ASP A 112 4.69 3.28 -10.45
C ASP A 112 3.15 3.12 -10.54
N LEU A 113 2.54 3.62 -11.62
CA LEU A 113 1.09 3.68 -11.80
C LEU A 113 0.60 2.62 -12.79
N TYR A 114 -0.37 1.81 -12.35
CA TYR A 114 -1.05 0.79 -13.15
C TYR A 114 -2.56 1.12 -13.21
N PRO A 115 -2.99 1.99 -14.14
CA PRO A 115 -4.41 2.27 -14.34
C PRO A 115 -5.13 1.05 -14.94
N ARG A 116 -6.31 0.73 -14.41
CA ARG A 116 -7.22 -0.33 -14.90
C ARG A 116 -8.43 0.27 -15.62
N ARG A 117 -8.96 1.36 -15.10
CA ARG A 117 -10.01 2.18 -15.71
C ARG A 117 -9.88 3.64 -15.32
N LYS A 118 -10.70 4.51 -15.91
CA LYS A 118 -10.81 5.91 -15.47
C LYS A 118 -11.37 5.97 -14.05
N LEU A 119 -10.84 6.90 -13.25
CA LEU A 119 -11.42 7.20 -11.95
C LEU A 119 -12.78 7.87 -12.14
N THR A 120 -13.73 7.48 -11.31
CA THR A 120 -15.07 8.06 -11.21
C THR A 120 -15.32 8.55 -9.78
N ASP A 121 -16.42 9.25 -9.55
CA ASP A 121 -16.79 9.69 -8.19
C ASP A 121 -16.98 8.50 -7.23
N GLU A 122 -17.42 7.35 -7.77
CA GLU A 122 -17.54 6.09 -7.02
C GLU A 122 -16.22 5.65 -6.38
N ASP A 123 -15.09 5.90 -7.06
CA ASP A 123 -13.76 5.56 -6.55
C ASP A 123 -13.32 6.41 -5.36
N SER A 124 -14.02 7.52 -5.10
CA SER A 124 -13.77 8.44 -3.99
C SER A 124 -14.64 8.15 -2.78
N HIS A 125 -15.64 7.27 -2.91
CA HIS A 125 -16.44 6.86 -1.77
C HIS A 125 -15.60 6.04 -0.79
N PRO A 126 -15.86 6.14 0.53
CA PRO A 126 -15.28 5.22 1.49
C PRO A 126 -15.57 3.80 1.05
N HIS A 127 -14.59 2.90 1.18
CA HIS A 127 -14.84 1.48 0.96
C HIS A 127 -15.93 1.00 1.92
N GLN A 128 -17.16 0.90 1.43
CA GLN A 128 -18.31 0.35 2.14
C GLN A 128 -18.28 -1.16 1.98
N GLY A 129 -17.51 -1.80 2.84
CA GLY A 129 -17.48 -3.24 3.00
C GLY A 129 -17.10 -3.56 4.43
N LEU A 130 -18.06 -4.06 5.20
CA LEU A 130 -17.70 -5.04 6.22
C LEU A 130 -16.99 -6.15 5.45
N ILE A 131 -15.65 -6.14 5.52
CA ILE A 131 -14.88 -7.34 5.28
C ILE A 131 -14.88 -8.00 6.65
N ASP A 132 -16.05 -8.47 7.05
CA ASP A 132 -16.23 -9.31 8.20
C ASP A 132 -15.93 -10.72 7.71
N GLY A 133 -14.71 -11.15 8.00
CA GLY A 133 -14.33 -12.56 8.08
C GLY A 133 -14.08 -12.88 9.54
#